data_AF-A0A3M0YIT1-F1
#
_entry.id   AF-A0A3M0YIT1-F1
#
_cell.length_a   1.000
_cell.length_b   1.000
_cell.length_c   1.000
_cell.angle_alpha   90.00
_cell.angle_beta   90.00
_cell.angle_gamma   90.00
#
_symmetry.space_group_name_H-M   'P 1'
#
loop_
_entity.id
_entity.type
_entity.pdbx_description
1 polymer ?
#
loop_
_entity_poly.entity_id
_entity_poly.type
_entity_poly.pdbx_seq_one_letter_code
_entity_poly.pdbx_strand_id
1 'polypeptide(L)'
;MITAAQMKAARALLGWDQARLAEEAGLSLATIQRMESSAEDVRGNVDSLMKVVRALERGGVELINEGAASLQGGRGVRLRKGSNP
;
A
#
# COMPACT_ATOMS: atom_id res chain seq x y z
N MET A 1 1.01 -5.70 8.84
CA MET A 1 1.04 -6.31 7.49
C MET A 1 0.22 -5.40 6.59
N ILE A 2 0.58 -5.25 5.31
CA ILE A 2 -0.16 -4.35 4.41
C ILE A 2 -1.17 -5.14 3.57
N THR A 3 -2.35 -4.56 3.36
CA THR A 3 -3.39 -5.16 2.51
C THR A 3 -3.30 -4.68 1.07
N ALA A 4 -3.88 -5.45 0.13
CA ALA A 4 -3.97 -5.02 -1.26
C ALA A 4 -4.77 -3.72 -1.41
N ALA A 5 -5.80 -3.51 -0.58
CA ALA A 5 -6.60 -2.28 -0.56
C ALA A 5 -5.76 -1.07 -0.13
N GLN A 6 -4.94 -1.20 0.92
CA GLN A 6 -4.01 -0.14 1.33
C GLN A 6 -3.02 0.20 0.23
N MET A 7 -2.49 -0.81 -0.47
CA MET A 7 -1.55 -0.59 -1.57
C MET A 7 -2.19 0.20 -2.73
N LYS A 8 -3.41 -0.16 -3.13
CA LYS A 8 -4.19 0.56 -4.15
C LYS A 8 -4.52 1.99 -3.72
N ALA A 9 -4.96 2.18 -2.48
CA ALA A 9 -5.28 3.50 -1.94
C ALA A 9 -4.04 4.41 -1.88
N ALA A 10 -2.90 3.87 -1.44
CA ALA A 10 -1.63 4.59 -1.40
C ALA A 10 -1.20 5.04 -2.80
N ARG A 11 -1.26 4.15 -3.80
CA ARG A 11 -0.99 4.53 -5.20
C ARG A 11 -1.94 5.60 -5.71
N ALA A 12 -3.24 5.47 -5.42
CA ALA A 12 -4.23 6.44 -5.86
C ALA A 12 -3.94 7.84 -5.28
N LEU A 13 -3.52 7.92 -4.02
CA LEU A 13 -3.10 9.19 -3.39
C LEU A 13 -1.85 9.78 -4.05
N LEU A 14 -0.91 8.93 -4.47
CA LEU A 14 0.32 9.34 -5.16
C LEU A 14 0.12 9.63 -6.65
N GLY A 15 -1.05 9.31 -7.23
CA GLY A 15 -1.27 9.35 -8.68
C GLY A 15 -0.44 8.31 -9.45
N TRP A 16 -0.02 7.23 -8.80
CA TRP A 16 0.83 6.19 -9.40
C TRP A 16 0.00 5.07 -10.03
N ASP A 17 0.39 4.64 -11.22
CA ASP A 17 -0.03 3.36 -11.76
C ASP A 17 0.81 2.20 -11.18
N GLN A 18 0.49 0.96 -11.57
CA GLN A 18 1.21 -0.23 -11.09
C GLN A 18 2.66 -0.28 -11.61
N ALA A 19 2.93 0.25 -12.80
CA ALA A 19 4.26 0.26 -13.40
C ALA A 19 5.19 1.21 -12.65
N ARG A 20 4.69 2.38 -12.26
CA ARG A 20 5.41 3.34 -11.44
C ARG A 20 5.73 2.78 -10.06
N LEU A 21 4.77 2.13 -9.40
CA LEU A 21 5.05 1.47 -8.12
C LEU A 21 6.10 0.35 -8.28
N ALA A 22 6.06 -0.41 -9.37
CA ALA A 22 7.04 -1.45 -9.65
C ALA A 22 8.46 -0.88 -9.81
N GLU A 23 8.59 0.21 -10.57
CA GLU A 23 9.84 0.97 -10.74
C GLU A 23 10.38 1.46 -9.39
N GLU A 24 9.56 2.18 -8.62
CA GLU A 24 9.94 2.77 -7.33
C GLU A 24 10.31 1.70 -6.29
N ALA A 25 9.65 0.54 -6.31
CA ALA A 25 9.95 -0.57 -5.42
C ALA A 25 11.14 -1.44 -5.89
N GLY A 26 11.62 -1.27 -7.13
CA GLY A 26 12.61 -2.15 -7.73
C GLY A 26 12.11 -3.60 -7.87
N LEU A 27 10.83 -3.77 -8.21
CA LEU A 27 10.17 -5.06 -8.41
C LEU A 27 9.59 -5.17 -9.82
N SER A 28 9.27 -6.39 -10.26
CA SER A 28 8.58 -6.57 -11.55
C SER A 28 7.12 -6.16 -11.47
N LEU A 29 6.57 -5.64 -12.59
CA LEU A 29 5.14 -5.31 -12.71
C LEU A 29 4.23 -6.49 -12.32
N ALA A 30 4.59 -7.70 -12.76
CA ALA A 30 3.85 -8.92 -12.41
C ALA A 30 3.82 -9.21 -10.91
N THR A 31 4.87 -8.83 -10.17
CA THR A 31 4.90 -8.95 -8.71
C THR A 31 3.93 -7.97 -8.07
N ILE A 32 3.92 -6.70 -8.50
CA ILE A 32 2.97 -5.70 -8.01
C ILE A 32 1.52 -6.09 -8.33
N GLN A 33 1.24 -6.56 -9.55
CA GLN A 33 -0.08 -7.03 -9.94
C GLN A 33 -0.57 -8.20 -9.07
N ARG A 34 0.31 -9.17 -8.78
CA ARG A 34 -0.01 -10.29 -7.89
C ARG A 34 -0.29 -9.82 -6.47
N MET A 35 0.52 -8.89 -5.95
CA MET A 35 0.32 -8.30 -4.64
C MET A 35 -1.04 -7.59 -4.54
N GLU A 36 -1.40 -6.76 -5.52
CA GLU A 36 -2.70 -6.05 -5.56
C GLU A 36 -3.92 -6.93 -5.80
N SER A 37 -3.71 -8.16 -6.28
CA SER A 37 -4.77 -9.14 -6.49
C SER A 37 -5.02 -10.01 -5.25
N SER A 38 -4.27 -9.80 -4.16
CA SER A 38 -4.51 -10.50 -2.89
C SER A 38 -5.86 -10.09 -2.30
N ALA A 39 -6.62 -11.06 -1.78
CA ALA A 39 -7.95 -10.80 -1.20
C ALA A 39 -7.89 -10.00 0.10
N GLU A 40 -6.84 -10.19 0.90
CA GLU A 40 -6.65 -9.56 2.21
C GLU A 40 -5.23 -8.98 2.30
N ASP A 41 -4.41 -9.56 3.16
CA ASP A 41 -2.99 -9.26 3.28
C ASP A 41 -2.23 -9.65 2.01
N VAL A 42 -1.30 -8.78 1.63
CA VAL A 42 -0.42 -9.03 0.50
C VAL A 42 0.48 -10.21 0.81
N ARG A 43 0.37 -11.27 -0.01
CA ARG A 43 1.22 -12.46 0.11
C ARG A 43 2.52 -12.26 -0.67
N GLY A 44 3.65 -12.49 -0.01
CA GLY A 44 4.98 -12.39 -0.61
C GLY A 44 6.09 -12.60 0.42
N ASN A 45 7.34 -12.61 -0.04
CA ASN A 45 8.47 -12.58 0.89
C ASN A 45 8.56 -11.21 1.57
N VAL A 46 9.13 -11.19 2.77
CA VAL A 46 9.22 -9.97 3.60
C VAL A 46 10.02 -8.87 2.90
N ASP A 47 11.09 -9.23 2.18
CA ASP A 47 11.94 -8.27 1.45
C ASP A 47 11.15 -7.47 0.40
N SER A 48 10.34 -8.15 -0.42
CA SER A 48 9.53 -7.48 -1.45
C SER A 48 8.46 -6.60 -0.82
N LEU A 49 7.86 -7.05 0.30
CA LEU A 49 6.88 -6.26 1.03
C LEU A 49 7.52 -4.97 1.58
N MET A 50 8.71 -5.08 2.17
CA MET A 50 9.47 -3.93 2.68
C MET A 50 9.86 -2.95 1.58
N LYS A 51 10.22 -3.44 0.39
CA LYS A 51 10.52 -2.59 -0.78
C LYS A 51 9.30 -1.76 -1.20
N VAL A 52 8.12 -2.37 -1.25
CA VAL A 52 6.87 -1.68 -1.57
C VAL A 52 6.53 -0.63 -0.51
N VAL A 53 6.57 -0.99 0.78
CA VAL A 53 6.28 -0.06 1.87
C VAL A 53 7.19 1.16 1.79
N ARG A 54 8.50 0.94 1.66
CA ARG A 54 9.48 2.03 1.55
C ARG A 54 9.28 2.88 0.29
N ALA A 55 8.90 2.28 -0.83
CA ALA A 55 8.62 3.02 -2.05
C ALA A 55 7.44 3.97 -1.87
N LEU A 56 6.35 3.50 -1.26
CA LEU A 56 5.19 4.32 -0.93
C LEU A 56 5.54 5.42 0.07
N GLU A 57 6.28 5.10 1.15
CA GLU A 57 6.75 6.09 2.14
C GLU A 57 7.61 7.18 1.51
N ARG A 58 8.55 6.83 0.63
CA ARG A 58 9.35 7.82 -0.13
C ARG A 58 8.51 8.66 -1.08
N GLY A 59 7.40 8.11 -1.59
CA GLY A 59 6.41 8.86 -2.38
C GLY A 59 5.64 9.90 -1.55
N GLY A 60 5.70 9.83 -0.23
CA GLY A 60 5.05 10.79 0.68
C GLY A 60 3.74 10.30 1.30
N VAL A 61 3.44 9.00 1.25
CA VAL A 61 2.29 8.41 1.95
C VAL A 61 2.74 7.63 3.18
N GLU A 62 2.00 7.75 4.27
CA GLU A 62 2.18 6.94 5.48
C GLU A 62 1.12 5.85 5.53
N LEU A 63 1.54 4.60 5.75
CA LEU A 63 0.62 3.47 5.89
C LEU A 63 0.18 3.30 7.35
N ILE A 64 -1.09 3.54 7.60
CA ILE A 64 -1.69 3.39 8.93
C ILE A 64 -2.10 1.93 9.12
N ASN A 65 -1.46 1.23 10.06
CA ASN A 65 -1.82 -0.14 10.44
C ASN A 65 -3.17 -0.19 11.16
N GLU A 66 -3.77 -1.39 11.22
CA GLU A 66 -4.99 -1.61 11.98
C GLU A 66 -4.82 -1.16 13.44
N GLY A 67 -5.81 -0.42 13.95
CA GLY A 67 -5.80 0.12 15.31
C GLY A 67 -4.85 1.30 15.57
N ALA A 68 -4.02 1.69 14.59
CA ALA A 68 -3.12 2.83 14.76
C ALA A 68 -3.86 4.17 14.75
N ALA A 69 -3.44 5.08 15.63
CA ALA A 69 -3.96 6.43 15.69
C ALA A 69 -3.35 7.30 14.57
N SER A 70 -4.18 8.11 13.91
CA SER A 70 -3.74 9.12 12.93
C SER A 70 -4.04 10.51 13.49
N LEU A 71 -3.11 11.03 14.30
CA LEU A 71 -3.30 12.24 15.09
C LEU A 71 -2.86 13.53 14.37
N GLN A 72 -1.73 13.48 13.64
CA GLN A 72 -1.11 14.66 13.02
C GLN A 72 -1.76 15.04 11.68
N GLY A 73 -2.29 14.05 10.94
CA GLY A 73 -3.23 14.24 9.84
C GLY A 73 -2.70 14.88 8.55
N GLY A 74 -3.55 14.84 7.52
CA GLY A 74 -3.37 15.30 6.15
C GLY A 74 -4.60 14.86 5.33
N ARG A 75 -4.68 15.17 4.04
CA ARG A 75 -5.77 14.62 3.20
C ARG A 75 -5.57 13.10 3.07
N GLY A 76 -6.60 12.30 3.34
CA GLY A 76 -6.49 10.84 3.29
C GLY A 76 -7.82 10.12 3.40
N VAL A 77 -7.78 8.79 3.35
CA VAL A 77 -8.96 7.92 3.45
C VAL A 77 -8.70 6.79 4.45
N ARG A 78 -9.70 6.45 5.26
CA ARG A 78 -9.68 5.29 6.15
C ARG A 78 -11.05 4.61 6.17
N LEU A 79 -11.06 3.30 6.38
CA LEU A 79 -12.29 2.58 6.64
C LEU A 79 -12.86 2.96 8.01
N ARG A 80 -14.19 2.93 8.14
CA ARG A 80 -14.87 3.09 9.42
C ARG A 80 -14.80 1.77 10.17
N LYS A 81 -14.75 1.81 11.50
CA LYS A 81 -14.86 0.59 12.31
C LYS A 81 -16.14 -0.17 11.93
N GLY A 82 -16.01 -1.44 11.56
CA GLY A 82 -17.12 -2.32 11.18
C GLY A 82 -17.53 -2.30 9.70
N SER A 83 -16.85 -1.54 8.82
CA SER A 83 -17.07 -1.67 7.38
C SER A 83 -16.25 -2.81 6.80
N ASN A 84 -16.91 -3.78 6.15
CA ASN A 84 -16.25 -4.85 5.40
C ASN A 84 -16.16 -4.42 3.93
N PRO A 85 -14.95 -4.23 3.36
CA PRO A 85 -14.77 -3.89 1.95
C PRO A 85 -15.07 -5.05 1.00
#